data_AF-K1Q1T2-F1
#
_entry.id   AF-K1Q1T2-F1
#
_cell.length_a   1.000
_cell.length_b   1.000
_cell.length_c   1.000
_cell.angle_alpha   90.00
_cell.angle_beta   90.00
_cell.angle_gamma   90.00
#
_symmetry.space_group_name_H-M   'P 1'
#
loop_
_entity.id
_entity.type
_entity.pdbx_description
1 polymer ?
#
loop_
_entity_poly.entity_id
_entity_poly.type
_entity_poly.pdbx_seq_one_letter_code
_entity_poly.pdbx_strand_id
1 'polypeptide(L)'
;MSGTSFLTTEFQITQDLIGVESTWNGIKEAVKSTPTVVFSVIGDSENFISKPWQTNVFQTALIEAARSGGDTWILYRGLESGVSKIISDAYRRYVNLKCSLKSDSPSLDDVERHIKLISFAGRQSH
;
A
#
# COMPACT_ATOMS: atom_id res chain seq x y z
N MET A 1 11.44 14.88 -22.16
CA MET A 1 10.57 15.40 -21.08
C MET A 1 10.81 14.53 -19.86
N SER A 2 11.44 15.09 -18.83
CA SER A 2 11.95 14.34 -17.68
C SER A 2 10.80 14.04 -16.72
N GLY A 3 10.44 12.76 -16.58
CA GLY A 3 9.49 12.29 -15.58
C GLY A 3 10.24 12.01 -14.28
N THR A 4 9.99 12.81 -13.26
CA THR A 4 10.47 12.60 -11.90
C THR A 4 9.78 11.37 -11.31
N SER A 5 10.53 10.28 -11.09
CA SER A 5 10.08 9.14 -10.30
C SER A 5 10.18 9.47 -8.81
N PHE A 6 9.04 9.64 -8.15
CA PHE A 6 8.98 9.76 -6.70
C PHE A 6 8.98 8.34 -6.11
N LEU A 7 10.05 8.01 -5.38
CA LEU A 7 10.25 6.73 -4.71
C LEU A 7 9.19 6.55 -3.61
N THR A 8 8.10 5.86 -3.95
CA THR A 8 7.28 5.15 -2.97
C THR A 8 7.87 3.74 -2.92
N THR A 9 8.34 3.26 -1.77
CA THR A 9 8.79 1.85 -1.67
C THR A 9 7.56 0.94 -1.73
N GLU A 10 7.10 0.66 -2.93
CA GLU A 10 6.19 -0.46 -3.20
C GLU A 10 7.00 -1.75 -3.05
N PHE A 11 6.86 -2.43 -1.91
CA PHE A 11 7.41 -3.77 -1.77
C PHE A 11 6.49 -4.76 -2.49
N GLN A 12 7.05 -5.47 -3.48
CA GLN A 12 6.37 -6.48 -4.28
C GLN A 12 6.87 -7.87 -3.89
N ILE A 13 5.97 -8.76 -3.50
CA ILE A 13 6.31 -10.19 -3.38
C ILE A 13 6.35 -10.78 -4.81
N THR A 14 7.51 -11.28 -5.24
CA THR A 14 7.67 -12.07 -6.47
C THR A 14 7.45 -13.55 -6.18
N GLN A 15 6.93 -14.30 -7.17
CA GLN A 15 6.65 -15.74 -7.06
C GLN A 15 7.90 -16.59 -6.73
N ASP A 16 9.10 -16.05 -6.91
CA ASP A 16 10.38 -16.73 -6.63
C ASP A 16 10.71 -16.88 -5.13
N LEU A 17 9.90 -16.29 -4.23
CA LEU A 17 10.00 -16.52 -2.79
C LEU A 17 9.21 -17.78 -2.42
N ILE A 18 9.80 -18.96 -2.62
CA ILE A 18 9.16 -20.29 -2.46
C ILE A 18 8.88 -20.65 -0.98
N GLY A 19 8.95 -19.71 -0.03
CA GLY A 19 8.75 -20.00 1.39
C GLY A 19 8.33 -18.81 2.25
N VAL A 20 7.47 -19.07 3.24
CA VAL A 20 6.97 -18.08 4.20
C VAL A 20 8.11 -17.31 4.88
N GLU A 21 9.22 -17.99 5.18
CA GLU A 21 10.39 -17.39 5.83
C GLU A 21 11.12 -16.39 4.93
N SER A 22 11.35 -16.71 3.67
CA SER A 22 12.01 -15.80 2.73
C SER A 22 11.12 -14.60 2.41
N THR A 23 9.80 -14.81 2.26
CA THR A 23 8.82 -13.73 2.14
C THR A 23 8.84 -12.80 3.34
N TRP A 24 8.80 -13.37 4.56
CA TRP A 24 8.86 -12.59 5.78
C TRP A 24 10.15 -11.78 5.91
N ASN A 25 11.29 -12.38 5.58
CA ASN A 25 12.58 -11.69 5.61
C ASN A 25 12.63 -10.55 4.58
N GLY A 26 12.15 -10.78 3.35
CA GLY A 26 12.05 -9.72 2.33
C GLY A 26 11.19 -8.54 2.78
N ILE A 27 10.02 -8.81 3.39
CA ILE A 27 9.14 -7.75 3.89
C ILE A 27 9.83 -6.96 5.02
N LYS A 28 10.46 -7.65 5.98
CA LYS A 28 11.19 -6.99 7.08
C LYS A 28 12.31 -6.09 6.57
N GLU A 29 13.09 -6.56 5.59
CA GLU A 29 14.20 -5.80 5.01
C GLU A 29 13.72 -4.55 4.28
N ALA A 30 12.60 -4.64 3.57
CA ALA A 30 12.05 -3.52 2.79
C ALA A 30 11.29 -2.51 3.63
N VAL A 31 10.40 -2.99 4.51
CA VAL A 31 9.47 -2.13 5.26
C VAL A 31 10.13 -1.54 6.51
N LYS A 32 11.14 -2.24 7.06
CA LYS A 32 11.97 -1.84 8.21
C LYS A 32 11.15 -1.40 9.43
N SER A 33 9.94 -1.91 9.59
CA SER A 33 9.09 -1.71 10.76
C SER A 33 8.39 -3.02 11.12
N THR A 34 7.93 -3.16 12.36
CA THR A 34 7.06 -4.27 12.77
C THR A 34 5.66 -3.71 12.94
N PRO A 35 4.62 -4.29 12.30
CA PRO A 35 3.27 -3.76 12.44
C PRO A 35 2.72 -4.09 13.82
N THR A 36 1.98 -3.15 14.39
CA THR A 36 1.02 -3.41 15.46
C THR A 36 -0.26 -4.03 14.88
N VAL A 37 -0.66 -3.59 13.67
CA VAL A 37 -1.88 -4.05 13.00
C VAL A 37 -1.59 -4.39 11.54
N VAL A 38 -2.21 -5.45 11.05
CA VAL A 38 -2.16 -5.83 9.62
C VAL A 38 -3.59 -5.89 9.07
N PHE A 39 -3.87 -5.09 8.06
CA PHE A 39 -5.08 -5.20 7.25
C PHE A 39 -4.79 -5.96 5.97
N SER A 40 -5.48 -7.08 5.76
CA SER A 40 -5.44 -7.81 4.50
C SER A 40 -6.70 -7.49 3.70
N VAL A 41 -6.54 -6.87 2.54
CA VAL A 41 -7.66 -6.51 1.67
C VAL A 41 -7.72 -7.47 0.49
N ILE A 42 -8.82 -8.20 0.39
CA ILE A 42 -9.08 -9.21 -0.64
C ILE A 42 -10.34 -8.80 -1.39
N GLY A 43 -10.29 -8.78 -2.73
CA GLY A 43 -11.46 -8.37 -3.52
C GLY A 43 -11.22 -8.05 -4.99
N ASP A 44 -10.03 -8.24 -5.53
CA ASP A 44 -9.75 -8.06 -6.97
C ASP A 44 -10.32 -9.21 -7.81
N SER A 45 -11.64 -9.39 -7.78
CA SER A 45 -12.34 -10.26 -8.72
C SER A 45 -12.80 -9.45 -9.92
N GLU A 46 -12.62 -9.99 -11.12
CA GLU A 46 -13.23 -9.43 -12.34
C GLU A 46 -14.77 -9.50 -12.30
N ASN A 47 -15.33 -10.29 -11.38
CA ASN A 47 -16.76 -10.53 -11.20
C ASN A 47 -17.42 -9.63 -10.14
N PHE A 48 -16.88 -8.44 -9.86
CA PHE A 48 -17.47 -7.59 -8.84
C PHE A 48 -18.87 -7.11 -9.27
N ILE A 49 -19.83 -7.38 -8.40
CA ILE A 49 -21.26 -7.17 -8.59
C ILE A 49 -21.56 -5.73 -9.00
N SER A 50 -22.50 -5.62 -9.94
CA SER A 50 -23.05 -4.45 -10.67
C SER A 50 -23.53 -3.23 -9.87
N LYS A 51 -23.25 -3.12 -8.56
CA LYS A 51 -23.63 -1.96 -7.75
C LYS A 51 -22.43 -1.01 -7.55
N PRO A 52 -22.57 0.29 -7.88
CA PRO A 52 -21.59 1.29 -7.50
C PRO A 52 -21.51 1.32 -5.97
N TRP A 53 -20.37 0.89 -5.43
CA TRP A 53 -20.09 0.97 -4.00
C TRP A 53 -19.42 2.30 -3.68
N GLN A 54 -19.60 2.77 -2.44
CA GLN A 54 -19.09 4.08 -2.02
C GLN A 54 -17.58 4.04 -1.78
N THR A 55 -16.80 4.03 -2.86
CA THR A 55 -15.34 3.95 -2.86
C THR A 55 -14.70 4.97 -1.92
N ASN A 56 -15.18 6.21 -1.89
CA ASN A 56 -14.61 7.24 -1.02
C ASN A 56 -14.75 6.87 0.48
N VAL A 57 -15.93 6.39 0.89
CA VAL A 57 -16.17 5.96 2.27
C VAL A 57 -15.23 4.84 2.67
N PHE A 58 -15.04 3.86 1.78
CA PHE A 58 -14.08 2.78 2.01
C PHE A 58 -12.64 3.29 2.14
N GLN A 59 -12.20 4.13 1.20
CA GLN A 59 -10.85 4.70 1.21
C GLN A 59 -10.59 5.47 2.51
N THR A 60 -11.51 6.35 2.91
CA THR A 60 -11.40 7.12 4.15
C THR A 60 -11.38 6.20 5.37
N ALA A 61 -12.32 5.26 5.47
CA ALA A 61 -12.40 4.36 6.61
C ALA A 61 -11.15 3.49 6.75
N LEU A 62 -10.61 2.97 5.65
CA LEU A 62 -9.39 2.17 5.66
C LEU A 62 -8.18 2.97 6.15
N ILE A 63 -7.99 4.19 5.65
CA ILE A 63 -6.87 5.05 6.05
C ILE A 63 -7.00 5.49 7.51
N GLU A 64 -8.19 5.90 7.95
CA GLU A 64 -8.41 6.32 9.34
C GLU A 64 -8.23 5.16 10.32
N ALA A 65 -8.73 3.97 9.99
CA ALA A 65 -8.49 2.77 10.78
C ALA A 65 -6.99 2.45 10.86
N ALA A 66 -6.27 2.57 9.74
CA ALA A 66 -4.82 2.28 9.71
C ALA A 66 -4.02 3.32 10.49
N ARG A 67 -4.45 4.58 10.47
CA ARG A 67 -3.85 5.65 11.27
C ARG A 67 -4.07 5.44 12.76
N SER A 68 -5.25 4.96 13.15
CA SER A 68 -5.59 4.67 14.55
C SER A 68 -4.86 3.44 15.09
N GLY A 69 -4.36 2.55 14.23
CA GLY A 69 -3.71 1.29 14.61
C GLY A 69 -2.25 1.42 15.05
N GLY A 70 -1.68 2.63 15.08
CA GLY A 70 -0.23 2.81 15.27
C GLY A 70 0.52 2.44 13.99
N ASP A 71 1.55 1.60 14.10
CA ASP A 71 2.26 1.09 12.93
C ASP A 71 1.43 0.01 12.23
N THR A 72 0.79 0.37 11.12
CA THR A 72 -0.13 -0.49 10.37
C THR A 72 0.46 -0.89 9.03
N TRP A 73 0.31 -2.17 8.69
CA TRP A 73 0.53 -2.68 7.34
C TRP A 73 -0.79 -2.89 6.62
N ILE A 74 -0.88 -2.45 5.38
CA ILE A 74 -1.98 -2.74 4.47
C ILE A 74 -1.45 -3.68 3.39
N LEU A 75 -1.87 -4.94 3.46
CA LEU A 75 -1.60 -5.95 2.44
C LEU A 75 -2.70 -5.93 1.39
N TYR A 76 -2.32 -5.82 0.13
CA TYR A 76 -3.26 -5.84 -0.99
C TYR A 76 -2.62 -6.49 -2.21
N ARG A 77 -3.43 -6.85 -3.21
CA ARG A 77 -2.92 -7.59 -4.37
C ARG A 77 -1.89 -6.76 -5.13
N GLY A 78 -2.19 -5.52 -5.51
CA GLY A 78 -1.27 -4.69 -6.31
C GLY A 78 -1.54 -4.71 -7.81
N LEU A 79 -2.80 -4.86 -8.21
CA LEU A 79 -3.22 -4.73 -9.61
C LEU A 79 -3.55 -3.27 -9.98
N GLU A 80 -3.40 -2.93 -11.25
CA GLU A 80 -3.72 -1.60 -11.81
C GLU A 80 -5.23 -1.31 -11.93
N SER A 81 -6.08 -2.25 -11.48
CA SER A 81 -7.54 -2.18 -11.59
C SER A 81 -8.22 -2.71 -10.31
N GLY A 82 -9.55 -2.62 -10.27
CA GLY A 82 -10.34 -3.18 -9.19
C GLY A 82 -10.12 -2.53 -7.83
N VAL A 83 -10.15 -3.35 -6.79
CA VAL A 83 -9.96 -2.95 -5.39
C VAL A 83 -8.51 -2.52 -5.16
N SER A 84 -7.54 -3.11 -5.86
CA SER A 84 -6.14 -2.73 -5.74
C SER A 84 -5.87 -1.28 -6.12
N LYS A 85 -6.41 -0.82 -7.24
CA LYS A 85 -6.32 0.59 -7.64
C LYS A 85 -6.97 1.51 -6.62
N ILE A 86 -8.08 1.10 -6.03
CA ILE A 86 -8.79 1.87 -5.02
C ILE A 86 -7.94 2.04 -3.76
N ILE A 87 -7.22 1.01 -3.34
CA ILE A 87 -6.32 1.06 -2.19
C ILE A 87 -5.08 1.92 -2.50
N SER A 88 -4.44 1.72 -3.65
CA SER A 88 -3.25 2.49 -4.02
C SER A 88 -3.57 3.98 -4.17
N ASP A 89 -4.73 4.32 -4.71
CA ASP A 89 -5.24 5.70 -4.78
C ASP A 89 -5.48 6.29 -3.38
N ALA A 90 -6.04 5.51 -2.45
CA ALA A 90 -6.24 5.96 -1.06
C ALA A 90 -4.91 6.27 -0.37
N TYR A 91 -3.96 5.35 -0.49
CA TYR A 91 -2.63 5.51 0.10
C TYR A 91 -1.88 6.70 -0.49
N ARG A 92 -1.92 6.88 -1.81
CA ARG A 92 -1.30 8.04 -2.49
C ARG A 92 -1.88 9.37 -2.00
N ARG A 93 -3.21 9.45 -1.79
CA ARG A 93 -3.84 10.64 -1.20
C ARG A 93 -3.35 10.90 0.22
N TYR A 94 -3.26 9.85 1.05
CA TYR A 94 -2.71 9.96 2.40
C TYR A 94 -1.26 10.50 2.39
N VAL A 95 -0.40 9.93 1.55
CA VAL A 95 1.00 10.37 1.42
C VAL A 95 1.08 11.82 0.95
N ASN A 96 0.33 12.17 -0.10
CA ASN A 96 0.32 13.53 -0.64
C ASN A 96 -0.14 14.56 0.39
N LEU A 97 -1.22 14.27 1.13
CA LEU A 97 -1.71 15.16 2.19
C LEU A 97 -0.65 15.35 3.29
N LYS A 98 0.03 14.28 3.70
CA LYS A 98 1.07 14.34 4.73
C LYS A 98 2.31 15.12 4.27
N CYS A 99 2.66 15.03 2.99
CA CYS A 99 3.73 15.83 2.38
C CYS A 99 3.34 17.31 2.25
N SER A 100 2.11 17.63 1.83
CA SER A 100 1.64 19.02 1.71
C SER A 100 1.53 19.75 3.04
N LEU A 101 1.34 19.03 4.14
CA LEU A 101 1.29 19.59 5.50
C LEU A 101 2.68 19.85 6.12
N LYS A 102 3.76 19.28 5.56
CA LYS A 102 5.13 19.47 6.04
C LYS A 102 5.94 20.23 4.98
N SER A 103 5.87 21.56 5.01
CA SER A 103 6.49 22.42 3.99
C SER A 103 8.02 22.51 4.03
N ASP A 104 8.74 21.86 4.97
CA ASP A 104 10.20 22.04 5.13
C ASP A 104 11.07 20.77 5.05
N SER A 105 10.59 19.64 4.50
CA SER A 105 11.51 18.58 4.06
C SER A 105 10.88 17.64 3.00
N PRO A 106 11.50 17.42 1.83
CA PRO A 106 10.90 16.64 0.74
C PRO A 106 11.01 15.11 0.91
N SER A 107 11.50 14.62 2.04
CA SER A 107 11.68 13.19 2.26
C SER A 107 11.28 12.85 3.69
N LEU A 108 9.98 12.65 3.92
CA LEU A 108 9.60 11.71 4.98
C LEU A 108 10.16 10.37 4.53
N ASP A 109 11.26 9.99 5.18
CA ASP A 109 11.84 8.67 5.02
C ASP A 109 10.73 7.65 5.26
N ASP A 110 10.73 6.55 4.51
CA ASP A 110 9.65 5.57 4.59
C ASP A 110 9.48 5.08 6.03
N VAL A 111 10.55 5.09 6.81
CA VAL A 111 10.62 4.76 8.25
C VAL A 111 9.63 5.56 9.11
N GLU A 112 9.33 6.83 8.79
CA GLU A 112 8.43 7.68 9.59
C GLU A 112 6.93 7.54 9.23
N ARG A 113 6.60 6.72 8.23
CA ARG A 113 5.20 6.45 7.88
C ARG A 113 4.65 5.33 8.76
N HIS A 114 3.73 5.69 9.65
CA HIS A 114 2.93 4.74 10.45
C HIS A 114 2.06 3.79 9.60
N ILE A 115 1.82 4.08 8.33
CA ILE A 115 1.07 3.20 7.43
C ILE A 115 2.01 2.76 6.33
N LYS A 116 2.13 1.44 6.14
CA LYS A 116 2.95 0.80 5.10
C LYS A 116 2.03 0.04 4.15
N LEU A 117 2.19 0.28 2.85
CA LEU A 117 1.43 -0.41 1.82
C LEU A 117 2.30 -1.52 1.20
N ILE A 118 1.82 -2.76 1.21
CA ILE A 118 2.57 -3.94 0.77
C ILE A 118 1.76 -4.71 -0.25
N SER A 119 2.38 -4.93 -1.41
CA SER A 119 1.78 -5.53 -2.59
C SER A 119 2.30 -6.95 -2.81
N PHE A 120 1.44 -7.88 -3.23
CA PHE A 120 1.83 -9.29 -3.42
C PHE A 120 1.60 -9.85 -4.83
N ALA A 121 1.25 -9.01 -5.80
CA ALA A 121 0.83 -9.47 -7.12
C ALA A 121 1.91 -10.02 -8.04
N GLY A 122 3.22 -9.83 -7.88
CA GLY A 122 4.16 -10.02 -9.02
C GLY A 122 3.84 -9.11 -10.24
N ARG A 123 4.86 -8.66 -10.97
CA ARG A 123 4.59 -7.95 -12.24
C ARG A 123 4.10 -8.97 -13.27
N GLN A 124 3.03 -8.68 -14.00
CA GLN A 124 2.84 -9.32 -15.30
C GLN A 124 3.95 -8.77 -16.21
N SER A 125 4.96 -9.60 -16.46
CA SER A 125 5.95 -9.37 -17.51
C SER A 125 5.20 -9.23 -18.82
N HIS A 126 5.27 -8.07 -19.44
CA HIS A 126 4.74 -7.84 -20.78
C HIS A 126 5.85 -7.91 -21.81
#